data_AF-A0A1T4MTI6-F1
#
_entry.id   AF-A0A1T4MTI6-F1
#
_cell.length_a   1.000
_cell.length_b   1.000
_cell.length_c   1.000
_cell.angle_alpha   90.00
_cell.angle_beta   90.00
_cell.angle_gamma   90.00
#
_symmetry.space_group_name_H-M   'P 1'
#
loop_
_entity.id
_entity.type
_entity.pdbx_description
1 polymer ?
#
loop_
_entity_poly.entity_id
_entity_poly.type
_entity_poly.pdbx_seq_one_letter_code
_entity_poly.pdbx_strand_id
1 'polypeptide(L)'
;MKIGEENNLNNSNPITFFDLKNIRYVWDDEKEDWYFSVIDLISIFTDCTNPDVYISELIANDESLKSIWDSNGVSVLMTGADGKKQEIQTVNIYGLFRIIQSIPSKKAEPLKKKLAELGAERFNQIQNPELSIKQGLQDYLRLGYSEDWINMRLKSIEIKNELTDQWKLHKVESSFQHADLLDVICKTWSGKSVKEYKKFKGLKKESLQDNMTNIEIVLNMLAEISASSITESKNPQTYEENVQCAQDGGSVAAVARRSLEKELGKSVISPLNAKDYFLDQRKIKKSELYRPVRNFILGTGLQFGFCNEAKRVYYQNSYFIIDQIYYHIPTRRLILLKICRKKLNLTELEKFKEQIIFYNTQDKYAHENDAIGMMFIINKKQIRIEYVIPDLLGKEVEEIGLPSSEILDSYLLKSLTDLQMN
;
A
#
# COMPACT_ATOMS: atom_id res chain seq x y z
N MET A 1 21.76 9.87 -11.79
CA MET A 1 20.29 9.95 -11.60
C MET A 1 19.80 8.52 -11.68
N LYS A 2 19.06 8.10 -10.65
CA LYS A 2 19.01 6.75 -10.09
C LYS A 2 18.82 5.63 -11.13
N ILE A 3 19.83 4.74 -11.19
CA ILE A 3 19.60 3.29 -11.41
C ILE A 3 18.42 2.93 -10.51
N GLY A 4 17.44 2.17 -10.99
CA GLY A 4 16.31 1.74 -10.17
C GLY A 4 16.80 1.00 -8.93
N GLU A 5 17.09 1.76 -7.87
CA GLU A 5 17.35 1.25 -6.54
C GLU A 5 16.05 0.64 -6.07
N GLU A 6 16.11 -0.66 -5.86
CA GLU A 6 15.15 -1.50 -5.17
C GLU A 6 14.52 -0.74 -4.01
N ASN A 7 13.34 -0.19 -4.23
CA ASN A 7 12.44 0.19 -3.17
C ASN A 7 11.21 -0.69 -3.28
N ASN A 8 11.31 -1.90 -2.71
CA ASN A 8 10.22 -2.81 -2.36
C ASN A 8 9.10 -2.89 -3.40
N LEU A 9 9.38 -3.65 -4.47
CA LEU A 9 8.40 -4.07 -5.47
C LEU A 9 7.46 -5.12 -4.86
N ASN A 10 6.31 -4.69 -4.35
CA ASN A 10 5.18 -5.58 -4.08
C ASN A 10 4.66 -6.18 -5.40
N ASN A 11 4.02 -7.36 -5.34
CA ASN A 11 3.36 -8.09 -6.45
C ASN A 11 2.23 -7.33 -7.18
N SER A 12 2.11 -6.02 -7.01
CA SER A 12 1.00 -5.19 -7.46
C SER A 12 1.41 -4.10 -8.48
N ASN A 13 2.67 -4.07 -8.92
CA ASN A 13 3.11 -3.22 -10.03
C ASN A 13 2.94 -3.99 -11.36
N PRO A 14 2.38 -3.41 -12.44
CA PRO A 14 2.26 -4.09 -13.75
C PRO A 14 3.56 -4.73 -14.24
N ILE A 15 4.70 -4.09 -13.96
CA ILE A 15 6.04 -4.58 -14.29
C ILE A 15 6.35 -5.89 -13.55
N THR A 16 5.89 -6.04 -12.30
CA THR A 16 6.04 -7.30 -11.54
C THR A 16 5.06 -8.39 -11.94
N PHE A 17 3.85 -8.03 -12.41
CA PHE A 17 2.84 -9.01 -12.81
C PHE A 17 3.25 -9.80 -14.07
N PHE A 18 4.00 -9.15 -14.96
CA PHE A 18 4.55 -9.77 -16.18
C PHE A 18 6.01 -10.20 -16.04
N ASP A 19 6.56 -10.17 -14.81
CA ASP A 19 7.96 -10.48 -14.51
C ASP A 19 8.99 -9.75 -15.39
N LEU A 20 8.69 -8.51 -15.76
CA LEU A 20 9.54 -7.65 -16.59
C LEU A 20 10.68 -7.01 -15.77
N LYS A 21 10.97 -7.54 -14.58
CA LYS A 21 11.93 -6.96 -13.61
C LYS A 21 13.35 -6.85 -14.15
N ASN A 22 13.68 -7.66 -15.14
CA ASN A 22 15.02 -7.72 -15.74
C ASN A 22 15.17 -6.82 -16.96
N ILE A 23 14.12 -6.11 -17.39
CA ILE A 23 14.17 -5.17 -18.52
C ILE A 23 14.39 -3.77 -17.98
N ARG A 24 15.42 -3.06 -18.45
CA ARG A 24 15.61 -1.65 -18.10
C ARG A 24 14.46 -0.82 -18.64
N TYR A 25 13.98 0.13 -17.84
CA TYR A 25 12.91 1.03 -18.22
C TYR A 25 13.17 2.46 -17.73
N VAL A 26 12.54 3.43 -18.39
CA VAL A 26 12.63 4.85 -18.10
C VAL A 26 11.26 5.49 -18.23
N TRP A 27 11.00 6.49 -17.40
CA TRP A 27 9.79 7.30 -17.45
C TRP A 27 10.07 8.55 -18.29
N ASP A 28 9.23 8.81 -19.29
CA ASP A 28 9.24 10.04 -20.08
C ASP A 28 8.18 10.99 -19.52
N ASP A 29 8.61 12.12 -18.95
CA ASP A 29 7.73 13.13 -18.35
C ASP A 29 6.93 13.93 -19.39
N GLU A 30 7.40 14.04 -20.63
CA GLU A 30 6.70 14.78 -21.69
C GLU A 30 5.57 13.94 -22.27
N LYS A 31 5.82 12.65 -22.46
CA LYS A 31 4.85 11.69 -23.02
C LYS A 31 3.98 11.00 -21.97
N GLU A 32 4.32 11.19 -20.69
CA GLU A 32 3.68 10.52 -19.54
C GLU A 32 3.58 9.00 -19.72
N ASP A 33 4.65 8.38 -20.25
CA ASP A 33 4.68 6.94 -20.50
C ASP A 33 6.00 6.26 -20.13
N TRP A 34 5.93 4.94 -19.96
CA TRP A 34 7.08 4.10 -19.68
C TRP A 34 7.68 3.55 -20.96
N TYR A 35 9.01 3.69 -21.09
CA TYR A 35 9.81 3.18 -22.18
C TYR A 35 10.72 2.05 -21.70
N PHE A 36 10.77 0.96 -22.45
CA PHE A 36 11.47 -0.28 -22.09
C PHE A 36 12.57 -0.58 -23.10
N SER A 37 13.74 -1.03 -22.62
CA SER A 37 14.88 -1.39 -23.47
C SER A 37 14.53 -2.59 -24.36
N VAL A 38 14.68 -2.41 -25.67
CA VAL A 38 14.42 -3.44 -26.67
C VAL A 38 15.52 -4.52 -26.63
N ILE A 39 16.78 -4.12 -26.42
CA ILE A 39 17.91 -5.04 -26.33
C ILE A 39 17.73 -6.01 -25.15
N ASP A 40 17.31 -5.50 -23.98
CA ASP A 40 17.05 -6.34 -22.81
C ASP A 40 15.86 -7.28 -23.05
N LEU A 41 14.81 -6.76 -23.68
CA LEU A 41 13.63 -7.53 -24.06
C LEU A 41 14.00 -8.73 -24.92
N ILE A 42 14.76 -8.50 -26.00
CA ILE A 42 15.22 -9.55 -26.90
C ILE A 42 16.15 -10.53 -26.16
N SER A 43 17.07 -10.03 -25.34
CA SER A 43 18.01 -10.87 -24.58
C SER A 43 17.29 -11.83 -23.61
N ILE A 44 16.19 -11.38 -23.00
CA ILE A 44 15.40 -12.17 -22.06
C ILE A 44 14.52 -13.18 -22.77
N PHE A 45 13.86 -12.78 -23.86
CA PHE A 45 12.87 -13.62 -24.53
C PHE A 45 13.43 -14.45 -25.68
N THR A 46 14.72 -14.37 -25.98
CA THR A 46 15.38 -15.16 -27.03
C THR A 46 16.67 -15.80 -26.53
N ASP A 47 17.26 -16.67 -27.36
CA ASP A 47 18.61 -17.22 -27.18
C ASP A 47 19.61 -16.56 -28.15
N CYS A 48 19.26 -15.40 -28.73
CA CYS A 48 20.09 -14.75 -29.72
C CYS A 48 21.39 -14.22 -29.10
N THR A 49 22.49 -14.33 -29.84
CA THR A 49 23.79 -13.79 -29.44
C THR A 49 23.92 -12.29 -29.72
N ASN A 50 23.18 -11.78 -30.70
CA ASN A 50 23.19 -10.36 -31.09
C ASN A 50 21.75 -9.81 -31.15
N PRO A 51 21.26 -9.19 -30.06
CA PRO A 51 19.91 -8.62 -29.99
C PRO A 51 19.60 -7.55 -31.04
N ASP A 52 20.58 -6.71 -31.41
CA ASP A 52 20.40 -5.60 -32.36
C ASP A 52 20.16 -6.09 -33.79
N VAL A 53 20.89 -7.14 -34.19
CA VAL A 53 20.65 -7.81 -35.47
C VAL A 53 19.31 -8.53 -35.45
N TYR A 54 19.01 -9.24 -34.36
CA TYR A 54 17.76 -9.98 -34.23
C TYR A 54 16.52 -9.08 -34.36
N ILE A 55 16.49 -7.93 -33.67
CA ILE A 55 15.34 -7.03 -33.78
C ILE A 55 15.23 -6.42 -35.19
N SER A 56 16.36 -6.11 -35.83
CA SER A 56 16.38 -5.57 -37.19
C SER A 56 15.81 -6.55 -38.21
N GLU A 57 16.18 -7.84 -38.11
CA GLU A 57 15.61 -8.91 -38.93
C GLU A 57 14.12 -9.10 -38.64
N LEU A 58 13.73 -9.08 -37.37
CA LEU A 58 12.35 -9.28 -36.96
C LEU A 58 11.44 -8.15 -37.46
N ILE A 59 11.90 -6.90 -37.42
CA ILE A 59 11.20 -5.73 -38.00
C ILE A 59 11.16 -5.80 -39.52
N ALA A 60 12.26 -6.21 -40.18
CA ALA A 60 12.31 -6.29 -41.63
C ALA A 60 11.33 -7.34 -42.20
N ASN A 61 11.04 -8.38 -41.43
CA ASN A 61 10.15 -9.48 -41.83
C ASN A 61 8.68 -9.28 -41.40
N ASP A 62 8.35 -8.25 -40.61
CA ASP A 62 7.00 -7.97 -40.12
C ASP A 62 6.64 -6.49 -40.36
N GLU A 63 5.96 -6.22 -41.48
CA GLU A 63 5.53 -4.87 -41.86
C GLU A 63 4.62 -4.21 -40.79
N SER A 64 3.82 -5.01 -40.08
CA SER A 64 2.98 -4.52 -38.99
C SER A 64 3.82 -4.08 -37.80
N LEU A 65 4.89 -4.80 -37.49
CA LEU A 65 5.82 -4.42 -36.44
C LEU A 65 6.67 -3.22 -36.84
N LYS A 66 7.07 -3.11 -38.11
CA LYS A 66 7.77 -1.94 -38.63
C LYS A 66 6.98 -0.65 -38.42
N SER A 67 5.68 -0.64 -38.74
CA SER A 67 4.81 0.52 -38.49
C SER A 67 4.73 0.88 -36.99
N ILE A 68 4.67 -0.13 -36.12
CA ILE A 68 4.66 0.07 -34.66
C ILE A 68 6.00 0.60 -34.16
N TRP A 69 7.10 0.10 -34.73
CA TRP A 69 8.45 0.54 -34.43
C TRP A 69 8.68 1.99 -34.84
N ASP A 70 8.27 2.39 -36.04
CA ASP A 70 8.41 3.76 -36.51
C ASP A 70 7.57 4.74 -35.65
N SER A 71 6.46 4.27 -35.10
CA SER A 71 5.55 5.10 -34.26
C SER A 71 5.94 5.14 -32.79
N ASN A 72 6.53 4.08 -32.24
CA ASN A 72 6.77 3.93 -30.80
C ASN A 72 8.24 3.74 -30.40
N GLY A 73 9.10 3.44 -31.37
CA GLY A 73 10.54 3.26 -31.21
C GLY A 73 11.23 4.60 -31.01
N VAL A 74 11.87 4.77 -29.85
CA VAL A 74 12.58 6.00 -29.51
C VAL A 74 13.92 5.64 -28.87
N SER A 75 14.98 6.33 -29.26
CA SER A 75 16.26 6.25 -28.56
C SER A 75 16.20 7.13 -27.32
N VAL A 76 16.34 6.52 -26.13
CA VAL A 76 16.35 7.23 -24.85
C VAL A 76 17.69 7.05 -24.18
N LEU A 77 18.21 8.12 -23.58
CA LEU A 77 19.46 8.08 -22.84
C LEU A 77 19.28 7.29 -21.55
N MET A 78 19.88 6.10 -21.48
CA MET A 78 19.77 5.16 -20.36
C MET A 78 21.16 4.76 -19.86
N THR A 79 21.23 4.21 -18.65
CA THR A 79 22.49 3.67 -18.12
C THR A 79 22.73 2.28 -18.73
N GLY A 80 23.86 2.12 -19.40
CA GLY A 80 24.37 0.87 -19.94
C GLY A 80 24.72 -0.15 -18.86
N ALA A 81 24.93 -1.40 -19.28
CA ALA A 81 25.45 -2.45 -18.39
C ALA A 81 26.86 -2.09 -17.85
N ASP A 82 27.59 -1.24 -18.55
CA ASP A 82 28.90 -0.70 -18.19
C ASP A 82 28.83 0.52 -17.24
N GLY A 83 27.62 0.94 -16.83
CA GLY A 83 27.40 2.10 -15.98
C GLY A 83 27.49 3.46 -16.68
N LYS A 84 27.78 3.50 -17.99
CA LYS A 84 27.83 4.75 -18.77
C LYS A 84 26.45 5.08 -19.33
N LYS A 85 26.20 6.38 -19.57
CA LYS A 85 24.99 6.81 -20.27
C LYS A 85 25.18 6.60 -21.78
N GLN A 86 24.23 5.93 -22.40
CA GLN A 86 24.19 5.70 -23.84
C GLN A 86 22.76 5.80 -24.35
N GLU A 87 22.60 6.10 -25.63
CA GLU A 87 21.31 6.03 -26.30
C GLU A 87 20.94 4.56 -26.50
N ILE A 88 19.78 4.17 -25.97
CA ILE A 88 19.26 2.80 -26.07
C ILE A 88 17.94 2.87 -26.81
N GLN A 89 17.74 1.96 -27.77
CA GLN A 89 16.46 1.80 -28.43
C GLN A 89 15.41 1.29 -27.44
N THR A 90 14.30 2.00 -27.35
CA THR A 90 13.20 1.71 -26.43
C THR A 90 11.86 1.73 -27.11
N VAL A 91 10.88 1.07 -26.50
CA VAL A 91 9.47 1.09 -26.90
C VAL A 91 8.57 1.31 -25.70
N ASN A 92 7.38 1.88 -25.92
CA ASN A 92 6.34 1.92 -24.90
C ASN A 92 5.75 0.52 -24.60
N ILE A 93 4.85 0.43 -23.62
CA ILE A 93 4.27 -0.85 -23.21
C ILE A 93 3.50 -1.58 -24.33
N TYR A 94 2.86 -0.83 -25.23
CA TYR A 94 2.18 -1.40 -26.39
C TYR A 94 3.18 -2.01 -27.37
N GLY A 95 4.24 -1.26 -27.72
CA GLY A 95 5.33 -1.75 -28.56
C GLY A 95 6.02 -2.97 -27.95
N LEU A 96 6.24 -2.97 -26.63
CA LEU A 96 6.80 -4.12 -25.90
C LEU A 96 5.99 -5.39 -26.12
N PHE A 97 4.66 -5.35 -25.93
CA PHE A 97 3.83 -6.53 -26.14
C PHE A 97 3.76 -6.97 -27.60
N ARG A 98 3.78 -6.03 -28.55
CA ARG A 98 3.77 -6.36 -29.99
C ARG A 98 5.07 -7.02 -30.43
N ILE A 99 6.23 -6.55 -29.94
CA ILE A 99 7.51 -7.24 -30.16
C ILE A 99 7.45 -8.67 -29.59
N ILE A 100 6.99 -8.84 -28.35
CA ILE A 100 6.92 -10.17 -27.72
C ILE A 100 6.04 -11.15 -28.50
N GLN A 101 4.92 -10.68 -29.06
CA GLN A 101 4.05 -11.49 -29.91
C GLN A 101 4.78 -12.00 -31.17
N SER A 102 5.61 -11.16 -31.78
CA SER A 102 6.38 -11.50 -32.99
C SER A 102 7.65 -12.32 -32.72
N ILE A 103 8.06 -12.57 -31.47
CA ILE A 103 9.24 -13.40 -31.13
C ILE A 103 8.90 -14.91 -31.23
N PRO A 104 9.48 -15.69 -32.16
CA PRO A 104 9.28 -17.14 -32.28
C PRO A 104 10.14 -17.96 -31.30
N SER A 105 10.10 -17.64 -30.00
CA SER A 105 10.92 -18.30 -28.95
C SER A 105 10.07 -18.96 -27.87
N LYS A 106 10.50 -20.13 -27.40
CA LYS A 106 9.90 -20.82 -26.24
C LYS A 106 9.93 -19.98 -24.97
N LYS A 107 10.90 -19.06 -24.83
CA LYS A 107 10.99 -18.14 -23.68
C LYS A 107 9.87 -17.10 -23.68
N ALA A 108 9.33 -16.73 -24.84
CA ALA A 108 8.22 -15.78 -24.96
C ALA A 108 6.84 -16.43 -24.74
N GLU A 109 6.73 -17.75 -24.94
CA GLU A 109 5.46 -18.48 -24.88
C GLU A 109 4.68 -18.35 -23.55
N PRO A 110 5.30 -18.37 -22.36
CA PRO A 110 4.56 -18.15 -21.11
C PRO A 110 3.83 -16.80 -21.09
N LEU A 111 4.47 -15.74 -21.59
CA LEU A 111 3.84 -14.42 -21.62
C LEU A 111 2.74 -14.35 -22.67
N LYS A 112 2.94 -14.95 -23.85
CA LYS A 112 1.91 -15.02 -24.90
C LYS A 112 0.67 -15.78 -24.43
N LYS A 113 0.84 -16.89 -23.71
CA LYS A 113 -0.28 -17.62 -23.08
C LYS A 113 -1.03 -16.74 -22.11
N LYS A 114 -0.30 -16.00 -21.25
CA LYS A 114 -0.90 -15.06 -20.31
C LYS A 114 -1.66 -13.93 -21.00
N LEU A 115 -1.15 -13.40 -22.11
CA LEU A 115 -1.87 -12.42 -22.93
C LEU A 115 -3.14 -13.02 -23.57
N ALA A 116 -3.10 -14.28 -24.01
CA ALA A 116 -4.27 -14.99 -24.52
C ALA A 116 -5.33 -15.24 -23.44
N GLU A 117 -4.89 -15.62 -22.23
CA GLU A 117 -5.77 -15.75 -21.05
C GLU A 117 -6.46 -14.42 -20.72
N LEU A 118 -5.70 -13.31 -20.66
CA LEU A 118 -6.26 -11.97 -20.46
C LEU A 118 -7.25 -11.57 -21.56
N GLY A 119 -6.97 -11.94 -22.82
CA GLY A 119 -7.89 -11.73 -23.94
C GLY A 119 -9.19 -12.51 -23.78
N ALA A 120 -9.13 -13.78 -23.36
CA ALA A 120 -10.29 -14.61 -23.09
C ALA A 120 -11.10 -14.10 -21.88
N GLU A 121 -10.42 -13.69 -20.80
CA GLU A 121 -11.07 -13.04 -19.66
C GLU A 121 -11.80 -11.77 -20.07
N ARG A 122 -11.20 -10.95 -20.94
CA ARG A 122 -11.85 -9.74 -21.45
C ARG A 122 -13.11 -10.06 -22.24
N PHE A 123 -13.12 -11.13 -23.02
CA PHE A 123 -14.31 -11.59 -23.72
C PHE A 123 -15.43 -11.99 -22.73
N ASN A 124 -15.10 -12.76 -21.69
CA ASN A 124 -16.05 -13.14 -20.64
C ASN A 124 -16.61 -11.92 -19.90
N GLN A 125 -15.78 -10.91 -19.64
CA GLN A 125 -16.19 -9.65 -19.02
C GLN A 125 -17.16 -8.83 -19.89
N ILE A 126 -17.02 -8.88 -21.22
CA ILE A 126 -17.96 -8.21 -22.14
C ILE A 126 -19.32 -8.90 -22.08
N GLN A 127 -19.34 -10.23 -21.99
CA GLN A 127 -20.59 -11.01 -21.87
C GLN A 127 -21.24 -10.86 -20.49
N ASN A 128 -20.43 -10.77 -19.44
CA ASN A 128 -20.87 -10.55 -18.07
C ASN A 128 -20.12 -9.37 -17.43
N PRO A 129 -20.64 -8.13 -17.57
CA PRO A 129 -20.01 -6.92 -17.04
C PRO A 129 -19.78 -6.92 -15.53
N GLU A 130 -20.54 -7.70 -14.76
CA GLU A 130 -20.35 -7.85 -13.31
C GLU A 130 -18.94 -8.38 -12.99
N LEU A 131 -18.36 -9.20 -13.88
CA LEU A 131 -16.99 -9.69 -13.75
C LEU A 131 -15.96 -8.57 -13.78
N SER A 132 -16.17 -7.52 -14.59
CA SER A 132 -15.28 -6.35 -14.60
C SER A 132 -15.34 -5.57 -13.28
N ILE A 133 -16.54 -5.46 -12.68
CA ILE A 133 -16.71 -4.79 -11.39
C ILE A 133 -16.02 -5.60 -10.28
N LYS A 134 -16.27 -6.92 -10.24
CA LYS A 134 -15.61 -7.83 -9.28
C LYS A 134 -14.09 -7.82 -9.42
N GLN A 135 -13.59 -7.82 -10.65
CA GLN A 135 -12.15 -7.72 -10.91
C GLN A 135 -11.58 -6.41 -10.39
N GLY A 136 -12.22 -5.27 -10.69
CA GLY A 136 -11.78 -3.96 -10.19
C GLY A 136 -11.76 -3.89 -8.66
N LEU A 137 -12.79 -4.42 -7.99
CA LEU A 137 -12.83 -4.54 -6.52
C LEU A 137 -11.63 -5.36 -5.99
N GLN A 138 -11.37 -6.52 -6.60
CA GLN A 138 -10.26 -7.38 -6.21
C GLN A 138 -8.89 -6.72 -6.45
N ASP A 139 -8.73 -5.95 -7.52
CA ASP A 139 -7.49 -5.24 -7.81
C ASP A 139 -7.19 -4.16 -6.77
N TYR A 140 -8.20 -3.39 -6.35
CA TYR A 140 -8.07 -2.47 -5.22
C TYR A 140 -7.74 -3.20 -3.91
N LEU A 141 -8.41 -4.31 -3.60
CA LEU A 141 -8.11 -5.10 -2.41
C LEU A 141 -6.66 -5.63 -2.42
N ARG A 142 -6.18 -6.09 -3.58
CA ARG A 142 -4.81 -6.59 -3.77
C ARG A 142 -3.77 -5.49 -3.58
N LEU A 143 -4.10 -4.26 -3.98
CA LEU A 143 -3.26 -3.09 -3.74
C LEU A 143 -3.28 -2.62 -2.27
N GLY A 144 -4.16 -3.20 -1.44
CA GLY A 144 -4.23 -2.97 0.00
C GLY A 144 -5.23 -1.88 0.43
N TYR A 145 -6.15 -1.50 -0.45
CA TYR A 145 -7.21 -0.55 -0.15
C TYR A 145 -8.27 -1.19 0.74
N SER A 146 -8.87 -0.41 1.65
CA SER A 146 -10.00 -0.86 2.48
C SER A 146 -11.32 -0.85 1.70
N GLU A 147 -12.23 -1.77 2.00
CA GLU A 147 -13.58 -1.82 1.41
C GLU A 147 -14.33 -0.48 1.53
N ASP A 148 -14.25 0.20 2.68
CA ASP A 148 -14.88 1.52 2.88
C ASP A 148 -14.38 2.56 1.88
N TRP A 149 -13.06 2.65 1.69
CA TRP A 149 -12.46 3.54 0.69
C TRP A 149 -12.90 3.14 -0.72
N ILE A 150 -12.94 1.84 -1.04
CA ILE A 150 -13.35 1.35 -2.37
C ILE A 150 -14.80 1.76 -2.65
N ASN A 151 -15.69 1.59 -1.67
CA ASN A 151 -17.09 2.00 -1.77
C ASN A 151 -17.23 3.51 -1.97
N MET A 152 -16.44 4.33 -1.26
CA MET A 152 -16.40 5.78 -1.48
C MET A 152 -15.90 6.13 -2.88
N ARG A 153 -14.87 5.42 -3.36
CA ARG A 153 -14.31 5.64 -4.69
C ARG A 153 -15.31 5.31 -5.80
N LEU A 154 -16.07 4.22 -5.66
CA LEU A 154 -17.12 3.86 -6.61
C LEU A 154 -18.21 4.94 -6.70
N LYS A 155 -18.66 5.47 -5.55
CA LYS A 155 -19.61 6.60 -5.51
C LYS A 155 -19.03 7.85 -6.16
N SER A 156 -17.74 8.11 -5.97
CA SER A 156 -17.10 9.28 -6.60
C SER A 156 -17.02 9.15 -8.13
N ILE A 157 -16.99 7.93 -8.68
CA ILE A 157 -17.04 7.71 -10.14
C ILE A 157 -18.43 8.07 -10.68
N GLU A 158 -19.48 7.66 -9.97
CA GLU A 158 -20.87 8.00 -10.32
C GLU A 158 -21.08 9.52 -10.38
N ILE A 159 -20.70 10.23 -9.32
CA ILE A 159 -20.76 11.71 -9.24
C ILE A 159 -20.01 12.37 -10.41
N LYS A 160 -18.81 11.87 -10.72
CA LYS A 160 -18.01 12.42 -11.82
C LYS A 160 -18.68 12.20 -13.18
N ASN A 161 -19.32 11.05 -13.38
CA ASN A 161 -20.04 10.76 -14.62
C ASN A 161 -21.23 11.71 -14.77
N GLU A 162 -22.01 11.94 -13.70
CA GLU A 162 -23.11 12.91 -13.70
C GLU A 162 -22.64 14.32 -14.07
N LEU A 163 -21.55 14.80 -13.45
CA LEU A 163 -20.94 16.09 -13.79
C LEU A 163 -20.53 16.16 -15.27
N THR A 164 -19.93 15.09 -15.79
CA THR A 164 -19.50 15.03 -17.19
C THR A 164 -20.70 15.03 -18.13
N ASP A 165 -21.80 14.40 -17.76
CA ASP A 165 -23.04 14.40 -18.54
C ASP A 165 -23.72 15.77 -18.53
N GLN A 166 -23.71 16.48 -17.40
CA GLN A 166 -24.13 17.90 -17.36
C GLN A 166 -23.30 18.74 -18.34
N TRP A 167 -21.97 18.62 -18.32
CA TRP A 167 -21.12 19.34 -19.26
C TRP A 167 -21.44 19.06 -20.73
N LYS A 168 -21.74 17.81 -21.10
CA LYS A 168 -22.20 17.49 -22.46
C LYS A 168 -23.51 18.19 -22.81
N LEU A 169 -24.48 18.20 -21.90
CA LEU A 169 -25.75 18.92 -22.10
C LEU A 169 -25.54 20.43 -22.30
N HIS A 170 -24.50 20.99 -21.69
CA HIS A 170 -24.12 22.40 -21.77
C HIS A 170 -22.97 22.67 -22.76
N LYS A 171 -22.90 21.91 -23.86
CA LYS A 171 -22.02 22.14 -25.04
C LYS A 171 -20.51 22.01 -24.76
N VAL A 172 -20.13 21.27 -23.73
CA VAL A 172 -18.75 20.91 -23.45
C VAL A 172 -18.53 19.44 -23.84
N GLU A 173 -18.05 19.22 -25.05
CA GLU A 173 -17.95 17.87 -25.65
C GLU A 173 -16.52 17.33 -25.68
N SER A 174 -15.51 18.21 -25.68
CA SER A 174 -14.10 17.80 -25.81
C SER A 174 -13.56 17.23 -24.50
N SER A 175 -12.83 16.12 -24.60
CA SER A 175 -12.12 15.52 -23.46
C SER A 175 -11.08 16.46 -22.84
N PHE A 176 -10.49 17.35 -23.66
CA PHE A 176 -9.57 18.38 -23.17
C PHE A 176 -10.29 19.41 -22.29
N GLN A 177 -11.48 19.84 -22.70
CA GLN A 177 -12.29 20.78 -21.93
C GLN A 177 -12.77 20.16 -20.61
N HIS A 178 -13.15 18.88 -20.60
CA HIS A 178 -13.46 18.17 -19.34
C HIS A 178 -12.26 18.13 -18.40
N ALA A 179 -11.07 17.84 -18.93
CA ALA A 179 -9.85 17.82 -18.12
C ALA A 179 -9.52 19.20 -17.54
N ASP A 180 -9.68 20.27 -18.32
CA ASP A 180 -9.46 21.65 -17.87
C ASP A 180 -10.46 22.06 -16.78
N LEU A 181 -11.76 21.77 -16.94
CA LEU A 181 -12.76 22.03 -15.91
C LEU A 181 -12.52 21.24 -14.62
N LEU A 182 -12.10 19.97 -14.72
CA LEU A 182 -11.70 19.18 -13.55
C LEU A 182 -10.45 19.76 -12.87
N ASP A 183 -9.48 20.29 -13.64
CA ASP A 183 -8.30 20.96 -13.10
C ASP A 183 -8.69 22.24 -12.37
N VAL A 184 -9.63 23.02 -12.92
CA VAL A 184 -10.21 24.21 -12.28
C VAL A 184 -10.87 23.84 -10.96
N ILE A 185 -11.72 22.80 -10.91
CA ILE A 185 -12.35 22.32 -9.68
C ILE A 185 -11.28 21.94 -8.66
N CYS A 186 -10.33 21.08 -9.06
CA CYS A 186 -9.24 20.58 -8.23
C CYS A 186 -8.42 21.73 -7.63
N LYS A 187 -8.02 22.69 -8.47
CA LYS A 187 -7.24 23.86 -8.07
C LYS A 187 -8.01 24.77 -7.14
N THR A 188 -9.31 24.94 -7.36
CA THR A 188 -10.12 25.84 -6.54
C THR A 188 -10.30 25.28 -5.12
N TRP A 189 -10.63 23.99 -4.97
CA TRP A 189 -10.83 23.42 -3.64
C TRP A 189 -9.52 23.13 -2.91
N SER A 190 -8.52 22.58 -3.61
CA SER A 190 -7.26 22.12 -3.01
C SER A 190 -6.15 23.18 -3.02
N GLY A 191 -6.23 24.18 -3.88
CA GLY A 191 -5.14 25.12 -4.13
C GLY A 191 -4.00 24.57 -4.99
N LYS A 192 -4.17 23.40 -5.62
CA LYS A 192 -3.19 22.76 -6.52
C LYS A 192 -3.87 22.30 -7.82
N SER A 193 -3.23 22.53 -8.96
CA SER A 193 -3.63 21.82 -10.19
C SER A 193 -3.46 20.31 -10.01
N VAL A 194 -4.13 19.50 -10.83
CA VAL A 194 -3.99 18.04 -10.86
C VAL A 194 -2.52 17.64 -11.02
N LYS A 195 -1.77 18.34 -11.88
CA LYS A 195 -0.33 18.07 -12.10
C LYS A 195 0.50 18.40 -10.86
N GLU A 196 0.27 19.55 -10.24
CA GLU A 196 0.94 19.94 -8.99
C GLU A 196 0.61 18.98 -7.85
N TYR A 197 -0.64 18.53 -7.79
CA TYR A 197 -1.12 17.64 -6.73
C TYR A 197 -0.58 16.22 -6.89
N LYS A 198 -0.53 15.69 -8.12
CA LYS A 198 0.17 14.43 -8.41
C LYS A 198 1.63 14.50 -7.99
N LYS A 199 2.35 15.57 -8.36
CA LYS A 199 3.74 15.78 -7.95
C LYS A 199 3.89 15.89 -6.43
N PHE A 200 2.97 16.58 -5.75
CA PHE A 200 2.95 16.71 -4.30
C PHE A 200 2.79 15.36 -3.58
N LYS A 201 2.05 14.42 -4.17
CA LYS A 201 1.88 13.04 -3.67
C LYS A 201 2.93 12.05 -4.20
N GLY A 202 3.90 12.50 -5.00
CA GLY A 202 4.92 11.65 -5.62
C GLY A 202 4.38 10.68 -6.68
N LEU A 203 3.26 11.02 -7.33
CA LEU A 203 2.61 10.20 -8.36
C LEU A 203 3.17 10.51 -9.75
N LYS A 204 3.15 9.50 -10.62
CA LYS A 204 3.45 9.60 -12.05
C LYS A 204 2.18 9.33 -12.86
N LYS A 205 2.06 8.13 -13.44
CA LYS A 205 0.90 7.68 -14.24
C LYS A 205 -0.32 7.35 -13.38
N GLU A 206 -0.13 7.19 -12.07
CA GLU A 206 -1.21 6.84 -11.15
C GLU A 206 -2.31 7.92 -11.10
N SER A 207 -3.54 7.45 -10.89
CA SER A 207 -4.70 8.31 -10.68
C SER A 207 -4.53 9.13 -9.40
N LEU A 208 -4.77 10.44 -9.49
CA LEU A 208 -4.75 11.32 -8.32
C LEU A 208 -5.85 10.91 -7.32
N GLN A 209 -7.06 10.67 -7.82
CA GLN A 209 -8.24 10.31 -7.03
C GLN A 209 -8.02 8.98 -6.29
N ASP A 210 -7.32 8.03 -6.91
CA ASP A 210 -7.03 6.75 -6.29
C ASP A 210 -5.97 6.87 -5.18
N ASN A 211 -5.28 8.01 -5.11
CA ASN A 211 -4.25 8.29 -4.11
C ASN A 211 -4.67 9.42 -3.15
N MET A 212 -5.95 9.76 -3.13
CA MET A 212 -6.54 10.66 -2.15
C MET A 212 -6.94 9.91 -0.87
N THR A 213 -6.77 10.58 0.27
CA THR A 213 -7.30 10.17 1.57
C THR A 213 -8.82 10.25 1.60
N ASN A 214 -9.47 9.63 2.59
CA ASN A 214 -10.94 9.68 2.73
C ASN A 214 -11.48 11.12 2.75
N ILE A 215 -10.80 12.04 3.45
CA ILE A 215 -11.22 13.45 3.53
C ILE A 215 -11.06 14.14 2.17
N GLU A 216 -9.95 13.91 1.48
CA GLU A 216 -9.71 14.46 0.15
C GLU A 216 -10.75 13.96 -0.87
N ILE A 217 -11.13 12.67 -0.82
CA ILE A 217 -12.19 12.11 -1.69
C ILE A 217 -13.54 12.77 -1.39
N VAL A 218 -13.92 12.95 -0.12
CA VAL A 218 -15.19 13.61 0.24
C VAL A 218 -15.22 15.06 -0.20
N LEU A 219 -14.13 15.79 -0.03
CA LEU A 219 -14.04 17.18 -0.50
C LEU A 219 -14.08 17.27 -2.02
N ASN A 220 -13.43 16.34 -2.73
CA ASN A 220 -13.50 16.27 -4.18
C ASN A 220 -14.93 15.95 -4.66
N MET A 221 -15.60 14.98 -4.05
CA MET A 221 -17.01 14.66 -4.33
C MET A 221 -17.92 15.87 -4.08
N LEU A 222 -17.74 16.58 -2.96
CA LEU A 222 -18.50 17.79 -2.67
C LEU A 222 -18.28 18.86 -3.75
N ALA A 223 -17.04 19.02 -4.22
CA ALA A 223 -16.71 19.96 -5.28
C ALA A 223 -17.39 19.59 -6.61
N GLU A 224 -17.32 18.32 -7.00
CA GLU A 224 -17.92 17.79 -8.24
C GLU A 224 -19.45 17.83 -8.21
N ILE A 225 -20.09 17.41 -7.10
CA ILE A 225 -21.55 17.54 -6.91
C ILE A 225 -21.97 19.01 -6.98
N SER A 226 -21.26 19.89 -6.27
CA SER A 226 -21.61 21.31 -6.26
C SER A 226 -21.49 21.93 -7.64
N ALA A 227 -20.42 21.62 -8.38
CA ALA A 227 -20.26 22.08 -9.76
C ALA A 227 -21.41 21.58 -10.65
N SER A 228 -21.79 20.30 -10.52
CA SER A 228 -22.88 19.68 -11.28
C SER A 228 -24.21 20.40 -11.01
N SER A 229 -24.60 20.55 -9.75
CA SER A 229 -25.85 21.21 -9.36
C SER A 229 -25.88 22.70 -9.74
N ILE A 230 -24.73 23.38 -9.66
CA ILE A 230 -24.63 24.79 -10.08
C ILE A 230 -24.76 24.91 -11.60
N THR A 231 -24.12 24.03 -12.37
CA THR A 231 -24.26 23.96 -13.82
C THR A 231 -25.73 23.74 -14.22
N GLU A 232 -26.40 22.77 -13.60
CA GLU A 232 -27.83 22.50 -13.84
C GLU A 232 -28.69 23.74 -13.52
N SER A 233 -28.44 24.40 -12.38
CA SER A 233 -29.22 25.57 -11.96
C SER A 233 -28.96 26.82 -12.79
N LYS A 234 -27.71 27.07 -13.19
CA LYS A 234 -27.33 28.28 -13.95
C LYS A 234 -27.56 28.12 -15.45
N ASN A 235 -27.64 26.88 -15.93
CA ASN A 235 -27.81 26.54 -17.34
C ASN A 235 -26.85 27.30 -18.28
N PRO A 236 -25.53 27.16 -18.07
CA PRO A 236 -24.53 27.89 -18.84
C PRO A 236 -24.61 27.54 -20.33
N GLN A 237 -24.33 28.52 -21.18
CA GLN A 237 -24.39 28.42 -22.64
C GLN A 237 -23.02 28.46 -23.31
N THR A 238 -21.99 28.93 -22.60
CA THR A 238 -20.61 29.08 -23.09
C THR A 238 -19.62 28.26 -22.26
N TYR A 239 -18.43 28.06 -22.81
CA TYR A 239 -17.36 27.38 -22.09
C TYR A 239 -16.92 28.18 -20.85
N GLU A 240 -16.78 29.50 -20.98
CA GLU A 240 -16.39 30.40 -19.90
C GLU A 240 -17.40 30.40 -18.75
N GLU A 241 -18.69 30.32 -19.06
CA GLU A 241 -19.73 30.17 -18.03
C GLU A 241 -19.64 28.83 -17.31
N ASN A 242 -19.30 27.74 -18.03
CA ASN A 242 -19.03 26.45 -17.42
C ASN A 242 -17.77 26.46 -16.54
N VAL A 243 -16.72 27.19 -16.93
CA VAL A 243 -15.54 27.43 -16.09
C VAL A 243 -15.94 28.13 -14.79
N GLN A 244 -16.85 29.12 -14.86
CA GLN A 244 -17.35 29.78 -13.64
C GLN A 244 -18.14 28.80 -12.76
N CYS A 245 -19.00 27.95 -13.33
CA CYS A 245 -19.74 26.94 -12.56
C CYS A 245 -18.79 25.94 -11.87
N ALA A 246 -17.72 25.52 -12.56
CA ALA A 246 -16.66 24.68 -12.01
C ALA A 246 -15.91 25.38 -10.85
N GLN A 247 -15.58 26.66 -10.99
CA GLN A 247 -14.97 27.46 -9.91
C GLN A 247 -15.91 27.61 -8.71
N ASP A 248 -17.19 27.87 -8.94
CA ASP A 248 -18.17 28.02 -7.87
C ASP A 248 -18.34 26.71 -7.09
N GLY A 249 -18.44 25.58 -7.80
CA GLY A 249 -18.49 24.25 -7.18
C GLY A 249 -17.22 23.91 -6.38
N GLY A 250 -16.05 24.20 -6.93
CA GLY A 250 -14.77 24.08 -6.22
C GLY A 250 -14.69 24.98 -4.98
N SER A 251 -15.29 26.18 -5.03
CA SER A 251 -15.28 27.13 -3.92
C SER A 251 -16.10 26.63 -2.73
N VAL A 252 -17.23 25.94 -2.97
CA VAL A 252 -18.02 25.31 -1.89
C VAL A 252 -17.16 24.32 -1.10
N ALA A 253 -16.46 23.43 -1.79
CA ALA A 253 -15.54 22.49 -1.15
C ALA A 253 -14.33 23.19 -0.51
N ALA A 254 -13.83 24.30 -1.09
CA ALA A 254 -12.77 25.10 -0.49
C ALA A 254 -13.18 25.68 0.88
N VAL A 255 -14.41 26.16 1.00
CA VAL A 255 -14.96 26.67 2.26
C VAL A 255 -15.07 25.55 3.30
N ALA A 256 -15.63 24.41 2.91
CA ALA A 256 -15.74 23.24 3.78
C ALA A 256 -14.35 22.77 4.27
N ARG A 257 -13.37 22.70 3.35
CA ARG A 257 -11.98 22.37 3.68
C ARG A 257 -11.39 23.32 4.71
N ARG A 258 -11.43 24.62 4.46
CA ARG A 258 -10.83 25.64 5.35
C ARG A 258 -11.48 25.61 6.74
N SER A 259 -12.80 25.41 6.80
CA SER A 259 -13.53 25.27 8.06
C SER A 259 -13.03 24.06 8.85
N LEU A 260 -12.92 22.90 8.19
CA LEU A 260 -12.42 21.67 8.82
C LEU A 260 -10.96 21.79 9.26
N GLU A 261 -10.09 22.36 8.44
CA GLU A 261 -8.67 22.56 8.78
C GLU A 261 -8.49 23.49 9.99
N LYS A 262 -9.36 24.50 10.15
CA LYS A 262 -9.37 25.38 11.31
C LYS A 262 -9.67 24.62 12.61
N GLU A 263 -10.67 23.74 12.59
CA GLU A 263 -11.04 22.91 13.75
C GLU A 263 -9.99 21.83 14.05
N LEU A 264 -9.33 21.29 13.02
CA LEU A 264 -8.30 20.25 13.17
C LEU A 264 -6.92 20.81 13.57
N GLY A 265 -6.65 22.10 13.33
CA GLY A 265 -5.34 22.71 13.54
C GLY A 265 -4.24 22.20 12.58
N LYS A 266 -4.62 21.49 11.50
CA LYS A 266 -3.70 20.94 10.49
C LYS A 266 -4.39 20.84 9.13
N SER A 267 -3.60 20.80 8.06
CA SER A 267 -4.14 20.63 6.70
C SER A 267 -4.70 19.22 6.50
N VAL A 268 -5.78 19.14 5.71
CA VAL A 268 -6.36 17.88 5.25
C VAL A 268 -5.78 17.42 3.90
N ILE A 269 -5.03 18.29 3.23
CA ILE A 269 -4.29 17.96 2.01
C ILE A 269 -3.01 17.25 2.41
N SER A 270 -2.90 15.99 2.00
CA SER A 270 -1.87 15.07 2.46
C SER A 270 -0.89 14.74 1.33
N PRO A 271 0.43 14.72 1.60
CA PRO A 271 1.42 14.24 0.63
C PRO A 271 1.40 12.70 0.50
N LEU A 272 0.62 11.99 1.33
CA LEU A 272 0.54 10.54 1.28
C LEU A 272 -0.20 10.09 0.00
N ASN A 273 0.41 9.13 -0.69
CA ASN A 273 -0.24 8.33 -1.71
C ASN A 273 -1.03 7.17 -1.07
N ALA A 274 -1.77 6.40 -1.87
CA ALA A 274 -2.57 5.28 -1.38
C ALA A 274 -1.74 4.26 -0.58
N LYS A 275 -0.58 3.87 -1.10
CA LYS A 275 0.29 2.88 -0.44
C LYS A 275 0.65 3.34 0.97
N ASP A 276 1.13 4.57 1.10
CA ASP A 276 1.53 5.11 2.40
C ASP A 276 0.34 5.36 3.30
N TYR A 277 -0.79 5.82 2.74
CA TYR A 277 -2.02 6.06 3.49
C TYR A 277 -2.62 4.77 4.07
N PHE A 278 -2.77 3.71 3.28
CA PHE A 278 -3.31 2.44 3.79
C PHE A 278 -2.30 1.67 4.63
N LEU A 279 -0.99 1.82 4.40
CA LEU A 279 0.02 1.34 5.35
C LEU A 279 -0.10 2.06 6.70
N ASP A 280 -0.35 3.38 6.67
CA ASP A 280 -0.55 4.17 7.88
C ASP A 280 -1.87 3.83 8.59
N GLN A 281 -2.90 3.45 7.83
CA GLN A 281 -4.20 3.01 8.37
C GLN A 281 -4.29 1.54 8.73
N ARG A 282 -3.39 0.68 8.22
CA ARG A 282 -3.35 -0.74 8.55
C ARG A 282 -3.13 -0.93 10.05
N LYS A 283 -4.23 -1.04 10.78
CA LYS A 283 -4.28 -1.56 12.13
C LYS A 283 -3.93 -3.04 12.04
N ILE A 284 -2.64 -3.40 12.09
CA ILE A 284 -2.20 -4.81 12.16
C ILE A 284 -3.08 -5.55 13.17
N LYS A 285 -3.80 -6.60 12.77
CA LYS A 285 -4.68 -7.30 13.72
C LYS A 285 -3.81 -7.91 14.82
N LYS A 286 -4.32 -7.99 16.04
CA LYS A 286 -3.52 -8.38 17.21
C LYS A 286 -3.06 -9.83 17.05
N SER A 287 -3.92 -10.64 16.43
CA SER A 287 -3.66 -12.00 15.98
C SER A 287 -2.53 -12.12 14.96
N GLU A 288 -2.35 -11.13 14.07
CA GLU A 288 -1.26 -11.14 13.08
C GLU A 288 0.11 -10.89 13.72
N LEU A 289 0.14 -10.38 14.96
CA LEU A 289 1.36 -10.14 15.74
C LEU A 289 1.81 -11.36 16.55
N TYR A 290 0.92 -12.35 16.76
CA TYR A 290 1.23 -13.52 17.59
C TYR A 290 2.36 -14.36 17.00
N ARG A 291 2.33 -14.65 15.70
CA ARG A 291 3.36 -15.46 15.05
C ARG A 291 4.75 -14.78 15.03
N PRO A 292 4.89 -13.50 14.64
CA PRO A 292 6.17 -12.79 14.74
C PRO A 292 6.74 -12.74 16.16
N VAL A 293 5.91 -12.42 17.17
CA VAL A 293 6.36 -12.37 18.57
C VAL A 293 6.78 -13.75 19.08
N ARG A 294 6.05 -14.80 18.72
CA ARG A 294 6.42 -16.18 19.07
C ARG A 294 7.74 -16.60 18.46
N ASN A 295 7.93 -16.34 17.17
CA ASN A 295 9.18 -16.66 16.49
C ASN A 295 10.36 -15.89 17.09
N PHE A 296 10.15 -14.64 17.51
CA PHE A 296 11.17 -13.85 18.19
C PHE A 296 11.56 -14.46 19.54
N ILE A 297 10.60 -14.80 20.40
CA ILE A 297 10.87 -15.38 21.73
C ILE A 297 11.51 -16.77 21.62
N LEU A 298 11.01 -17.62 20.73
CA LEU A 298 11.62 -18.93 20.50
C LEU A 298 13.00 -18.81 19.81
N GLY A 299 13.23 -17.72 19.09
CA GLY A 299 14.49 -17.42 18.42
C GLY A 299 15.61 -16.95 19.34
N THR A 300 15.33 -16.61 20.61
CA THR A 300 16.41 -16.25 21.56
C THR A 300 17.17 -17.46 22.11
N GLY A 301 16.62 -18.67 21.93
CA GLY A 301 17.32 -19.93 22.22
C GLY A 301 16.40 -21.02 22.77
N LEU A 302 16.97 -22.19 23.08
CA LEU A 302 16.26 -23.37 23.60
C LEU A 302 15.70 -23.22 25.04
N GLN A 303 15.69 -22.01 25.60
CA GLN A 303 15.31 -21.76 27.00
C GLN A 303 13.81 -21.56 27.19
N PHE A 304 13.07 -21.21 26.12
CA PHE A 304 11.63 -20.98 26.14
C PHE A 304 10.86 -22.07 25.38
N GLY A 305 9.92 -22.71 26.05
CA GLY A 305 8.90 -23.55 25.43
C GLY A 305 7.62 -22.75 25.21
N PHE A 306 7.07 -22.75 24.00
CA PHE A 306 5.74 -22.17 23.76
C PHE A 306 4.66 -23.11 24.32
N CYS A 307 3.79 -22.59 25.20
CA CYS A 307 2.75 -23.38 25.85
C CYS A 307 1.38 -23.17 25.22
N ASN A 308 0.97 -21.90 25.03
CA ASN A 308 -0.37 -21.59 24.58
C ASN A 308 -0.47 -20.20 23.93
N GLU A 309 -1.48 -19.99 23.09
CA GLU A 309 -1.84 -18.72 22.46
C GLU A 309 -3.33 -18.45 22.68
N ALA A 310 -3.65 -17.21 23.04
CA ALA A 310 -4.99 -16.72 23.34
C ALA A 310 -5.74 -17.59 24.38
N LYS A 311 -5.05 -18.02 25.46
CA LYS A 311 -5.66 -18.82 26.53
C LYS A 311 -6.75 -17.99 27.21
N ARG A 312 -7.99 -18.47 27.13
CA ARG A 312 -9.12 -17.95 27.91
C ARG A 312 -9.06 -18.53 29.32
N VAL A 313 -9.13 -17.65 30.30
CA VAL A 313 -9.11 -18.00 31.71
C VAL A 313 -10.38 -17.45 32.34
N TYR A 314 -11.15 -18.31 33.01
CA TYR A 314 -12.47 -17.97 33.56
C TYR A 314 -12.34 -17.60 35.05
N TYR A 315 -12.94 -16.50 35.46
CA TYR A 315 -12.95 -15.99 36.84
C TYR A 315 -14.27 -15.31 37.19
N GLN A 316 -14.92 -15.74 38.27
CA GLN A 316 -16.11 -15.11 38.88
C GLN A 316 -17.14 -14.60 37.83
N ASN A 317 -17.60 -15.49 36.95
CA ASN A 317 -18.54 -15.21 35.83
C ASN A 317 -18.03 -14.35 34.67
N SER A 318 -16.73 -14.07 34.61
CA SER A 318 -16.07 -13.39 33.50
C SER A 318 -14.92 -14.24 32.95
N TYR A 319 -14.36 -13.85 31.81
CA TYR A 319 -13.13 -14.44 31.32
C TYR A 319 -12.15 -13.36 30.87
N PHE A 320 -10.86 -13.64 31.01
CA PHE A 320 -9.80 -12.84 30.44
C PHE A 320 -8.95 -13.67 29.47
N ILE A 321 -8.22 -13.00 28.59
CA ILE A 321 -7.37 -13.63 27.58
C ILE A 321 -5.92 -13.24 27.85
N ILE A 322 -5.07 -14.24 28.06
CA ILE A 322 -3.61 -14.08 27.99
C ILE A 322 -3.20 -14.36 26.54
N ASP A 323 -2.44 -13.44 25.94
CA ASP A 323 -2.20 -13.50 24.50
C ASP A 323 -1.26 -14.65 24.14
N GLN A 324 -0.18 -14.83 24.89
CA GLN A 324 0.72 -15.98 24.74
C GLN A 324 1.30 -16.40 26.09
N ILE A 325 1.56 -17.69 26.24
CA ILE A 325 2.15 -18.28 27.44
C ILE A 325 3.38 -19.09 27.01
N TYR A 326 4.50 -18.83 27.68
CA TYR A 326 5.75 -19.55 27.50
C TYR A 326 6.19 -20.17 28.82
N TYR A 327 6.94 -21.25 28.76
CA TYR A 327 7.61 -21.83 29.91
C TYR A 327 9.11 -21.60 29.77
N HIS A 328 9.70 -20.95 30.77
CA HIS A 328 11.13 -20.76 30.84
C HIS A 328 11.75 -21.92 31.63
N ILE A 329 12.45 -22.79 30.91
CA ILE A 329 12.95 -24.07 31.44
C ILE A 329 13.95 -23.87 32.59
N PRO A 330 14.98 -22.99 32.47
CA PRO A 330 15.99 -22.85 33.52
C PRO A 330 15.44 -22.41 34.87
N THR A 331 14.43 -21.53 34.88
CA THR A 331 13.89 -20.97 36.14
C THR A 331 12.57 -21.58 36.56
N ARG A 332 12.04 -22.54 35.79
CA ARG A 332 10.78 -23.23 36.06
C ARG A 332 9.60 -22.26 36.28
N ARG A 333 9.56 -21.18 35.48
CA ARG A 333 8.54 -20.12 35.54
C ARG A 333 7.76 -20.08 34.23
N LEU A 334 6.47 -19.79 34.33
CA LEU A 334 5.67 -19.39 33.18
C LEU A 334 5.84 -17.91 32.90
N ILE A 335 5.88 -17.54 31.63
CA ILE A 335 5.90 -16.17 31.14
C ILE A 335 4.55 -15.90 30.50
N LEU A 336 3.75 -15.06 31.14
CA LEU A 336 2.45 -14.63 30.64
C LEU A 336 2.65 -13.36 29.84
N LEU A 337 2.30 -13.38 28.55
CA LEU A 337 2.56 -12.28 27.64
C LEU A 337 1.26 -11.59 27.22
N LYS A 338 1.26 -10.25 27.32
CA LYS A 338 0.22 -9.38 26.80
C LYS A 338 0.78 -8.50 25.68
N ILE A 339 0.12 -8.47 24.53
CA ILE A 339 0.43 -7.59 23.40
C ILE A 339 -0.54 -6.41 23.39
N CYS A 340 0.01 -5.20 23.40
CA CYS A 340 -0.71 -3.93 23.39
C CYS A 340 -0.31 -3.08 22.17
N ARG A 341 -1.22 -2.24 21.69
CA ARG A 341 -1.04 -1.39 20.49
C ARG A 341 -0.99 0.11 20.77
N LYS A 342 -1.18 0.49 22.02
CA LYS A 342 -1.21 1.88 22.49
C LYS A 342 -0.44 1.92 23.79
N LYS A 343 0.08 3.10 24.13
CA LYS A 343 0.67 3.36 25.45
C LYS A 343 -0.31 2.91 26.53
N LEU A 344 0.17 2.10 27.46
CA LEU A 344 -0.64 1.51 28.53
C LEU A 344 -1.12 2.59 29.50
N ASN A 345 -2.33 2.44 30.02
CA ASN A 345 -2.80 3.20 31.19
C ASN A 345 -2.65 2.36 32.47
N LEU A 346 -2.67 3.02 33.63
CA LEU A 346 -2.51 2.37 34.94
C LEU A 346 -3.55 1.25 35.17
N THR A 347 -4.79 1.46 34.72
CA THR A 347 -5.87 0.48 34.85
C THR A 347 -5.62 -0.83 34.10
N GLU A 348 -4.99 -0.78 32.92
CA GLU A 348 -4.64 -1.96 32.14
C GLU A 348 -3.52 -2.77 32.80
N LEU A 349 -2.56 -2.07 33.42
CA LEU A 349 -1.48 -2.69 34.17
C LEU A 349 -2.00 -3.41 35.43
N GLU A 350 -2.87 -2.76 36.20
CA GLU A 350 -3.52 -3.36 37.39
C GLU A 350 -4.31 -4.62 37.04
N LYS A 351 -5.12 -4.56 35.97
CA LYS A 351 -5.86 -5.73 35.47
C LYS A 351 -4.94 -6.87 35.06
N PHE A 352 -3.77 -6.58 34.50
CA PHE A 352 -2.83 -7.63 34.12
C PHE A 352 -2.13 -8.25 35.34
N LYS A 353 -1.84 -7.46 36.38
CA LYS A 353 -1.34 -7.96 37.66
C LYS A 353 -2.32 -8.95 38.32
N GLU A 354 -3.61 -8.61 38.34
CA GLU A 354 -4.66 -9.51 38.86
C GLU A 354 -4.70 -10.84 38.09
N GLN A 355 -4.52 -10.80 36.76
CA GLN A 355 -4.48 -11.99 35.91
C GLN A 355 -3.31 -12.92 36.24
N ILE A 356 -2.13 -12.35 36.54
CA ILE A 356 -0.94 -13.11 36.92
C ILE A 356 -1.16 -13.78 38.30
N ILE A 357 -1.70 -13.04 39.28
CA ILE A 357 -2.03 -13.58 40.60
C ILE A 357 -2.98 -14.75 40.46
N PHE A 358 -4.06 -14.57 39.70
CA PHE A 358 -5.03 -15.63 39.45
C PHE A 358 -4.34 -16.88 38.87
N TYR A 359 -3.51 -16.71 37.84
CA TYR A 359 -2.80 -17.81 37.22
C TYR A 359 -1.92 -18.57 38.22
N ASN A 360 -1.13 -17.85 39.04
CA ASN A 360 -0.27 -18.45 40.06
C ASN A 360 -1.06 -19.24 41.11
N THR A 361 -2.30 -18.84 41.41
CA THR A 361 -3.14 -19.52 42.40
C THR A 361 -3.92 -20.71 41.86
N GLN A 362 -4.30 -20.73 40.58
CA GLN A 362 -5.25 -21.72 40.04
C GLN A 362 -4.65 -22.65 38.98
N ASP A 363 -3.69 -22.17 38.18
CA ASP A 363 -3.20 -22.86 36.97
C ASP A 363 -1.71 -23.26 37.05
N LYS A 364 -1.01 -22.87 38.12
CA LYS A 364 0.42 -23.19 38.34
C LYS A 364 0.58 -24.59 38.93
N TYR A 365 1.54 -25.37 38.41
CA TYR A 365 1.90 -26.65 39.00
C TYR A 365 2.73 -26.47 40.28
N ALA A 366 2.64 -27.43 41.22
CA ALA A 366 3.31 -27.33 42.52
C ALA A 366 4.85 -27.20 42.47
N HIS A 367 5.48 -27.60 41.37
CA HIS A 367 6.93 -27.53 41.16
C HIS A 367 7.37 -26.28 40.37
N GLU A 368 6.43 -25.45 39.94
CA GLU A 368 6.69 -24.21 39.21
C GLU A 368 6.84 -23.02 40.17
N ASN A 369 7.79 -22.15 39.85
CA ASN A 369 7.95 -20.86 40.48
C ASN A 369 6.92 -19.87 39.93
N ASP A 370 6.69 -18.76 40.65
CA ASP A 370 5.68 -17.77 40.29
C ASP A 370 5.90 -17.20 38.88
N ALA A 371 4.80 -17.10 38.13
CA ALA A 371 4.78 -16.64 36.76
C ALA A 371 5.17 -15.16 36.64
N ILE A 372 5.88 -14.84 35.57
CA ILE A 372 6.29 -13.48 35.23
C ILE A 372 5.35 -12.92 34.17
N GLY A 373 4.81 -11.72 34.41
CA GLY A 373 4.05 -10.99 33.42
C GLY A 373 4.92 -10.14 32.51
N MET A 374 4.68 -10.16 31.21
CA MET A 374 5.32 -9.27 30.24
C MET A 374 4.29 -8.55 29.38
N MET A 375 4.43 -7.23 29.25
CA MET A 375 3.61 -6.43 28.36
C MET A 375 4.45 -5.87 27.20
N PHE A 376 4.11 -6.29 25.99
CA PHE A 376 4.71 -5.84 24.75
C PHE A 376 3.87 -4.74 24.12
N ILE A 377 4.49 -3.63 23.75
CA ILE A 377 3.85 -2.58 22.98
C ILE A 377 4.38 -2.61 21.56
N ILE A 378 3.45 -2.72 20.61
CA ILE A 378 3.75 -2.79 19.19
C ILE A 378 3.24 -1.52 18.51
N ASN A 379 4.19 -0.69 18.09
CA ASN A 379 3.94 0.47 17.23
C ASN A 379 4.43 0.17 15.81
N LYS A 380 3.96 0.96 14.82
CA LYS A 380 4.09 0.74 13.35
C LYS A 380 5.47 0.30 12.82
N LYS A 381 6.56 0.46 13.59
CA LYS A 381 7.93 0.05 13.21
C LYS A 381 8.75 -0.58 14.34
N GLN A 382 8.22 -0.73 15.55
CA GLN A 382 9.00 -1.16 16.72
C GLN A 382 8.15 -2.00 17.67
N ILE A 383 8.71 -3.13 18.11
CA ILE A 383 8.22 -3.96 19.21
C ILE A 383 9.09 -3.62 20.42
N ARG A 384 8.47 -3.20 21.52
CA ARG A 384 9.16 -2.85 22.76
C ARG A 384 8.50 -3.57 23.94
N ILE A 385 9.27 -3.90 24.96
CA ILE A 385 8.75 -4.36 26.25
C ILE A 385 8.65 -3.13 27.14
N GLU A 386 7.46 -2.82 27.63
CA GLU A 386 7.28 -1.70 28.56
C GLU A 386 7.27 -2.15 30.02
N TYR A 387 6.80 -3.37 30.31
CA TYR A 387 6.70 -3.86 31.69
C TYR A 387 7.09 -5.34 31.79
N VAL A 388 7.91 -5.65 32.79
CA VAL A 388 8.16 -7.00 33.30
C VAL A 388 7.73 -7.00 34.76
N ILE A 389 6.83 -7.92 35.12
CA ILE A 389 6.24 -8.03 36.45
C ILE A 389 6.73 -9.35 37.04
N PRO A 390 7.89 -9.36 37.72
CA PRO A 390 8.44 -10.55 38.33
C PRO A 390 7.62 -11.00 39.54
N ASP A 391 7.38 -10.10 40.51
CA ASP A 391 6.74 -10.41 41.81
C ASP A 391 5.79 -9.28 42.27
N LEU A 392 4.96 -8.73 41.36
CA LEU A 392 3.94 -7.68 41.60
C LEU A 392 4.43 -6.29 42.05
N LEU A 393 5.68 -6.16 42.49
CA LEU A 393 6.37 -4.89 42.68
C LEU A 393 6.87 -4.39 41.32
N GLY A 394 6.11 -3.46 40.73
CA GLY A 394 6.38 -2.94 39.39
C GLY A 394 7.67 -2.13 39.36
N LYS A 395 8.71 -2.63 38.68
CA LYS A 395 9.80 -1.78 38.18
C LYS A 395 9.43 -1.30 36.78
N GLU A 396 9.32 0.01 36.61
CA GLU A 396 9.32 0.64 35.28
C GLU A 396 10.72 0.51 34.67
N VAL A 397 10.81 0.14 33.40
CA VAL A 397 12.09 0.11 32.66
C VAL A 397 11.96 1.02 31.45
N GLU A 398 12.91 1.94 31.33
CA GLU A 398 13.01 2.91 30.25
C GLU A 398 13.42 2.27 28.91
N GLU A 399 12.91 2.94 27.89
CA GLU A 399 13.06 2.85 26.44
C GLU A 399 14.27 2.08 25.86
N ILE A 400 14.00 0.96 25.17
CA ILE A 400 14.96 0.30 24.27
C ILE A 400 14.21 -0.16 23.02
N GLY A 401 14.68 0.23 21.83
CA GLY A 401 14.25 -0.36 20.56
C GLY A 401 14.56 -1.86 20.52
N LEU A 402 13.98 -2.61 19.57
CA LEU A 402 14.12 -4.07 19.42
C LEU A 402 15.42 -4.61 20.04
N PRO A 403 15.38 -5.20 21.25
CA PRO A 403 16.60 -5.74 21.83
C PRO A 403 17.08 -6.88 20.94
N SER A 404 18.38 -6.97 20.67
CA SER A 404 18.98 -8.21 20.15
C SER A 404 18.61 -9.37 21.08
N SER A 405 18.62 -10.61 20.59
CA SER A 405 18.34 -11.79 21.43
C SER A 405 19.17 -11.78 22.72
N GLU A 406 20.42 -11.36 22.62
CA GLU A 406 21.38 -11.18 23.72
C GLU A 406 20.90 -10.16 24.77
N ILE A 407 20.30 -9.05 24.34
CA ILE A 407 19.78 -8.03 25.25
C ILE A 407 18.52 -8.55 25.96
N LEU A 408 17.60 -9.20 25.24
CA LEU A 408 16.40 -9.80 25.84
C LEU A 408 16.77 -10.87 26.86
N ASP A 409 17.70 -11.76 26.50
CA ASP A 409 18.21 -12.80 27.40
C ASP A 409 18.90 -12.17 28.62
N SER A 410 19.70 -11.11 28.44
CA SER A 410 20.33 -10.41 29.57
C SER A 410 19.31 -9.74 30.51
N TYR A 411 18.18 -9.23 29.99
CA TYR A 411 17.10 -8.64 30.80
C TYR A 411 16.32 -9.67 31.58
N LEU A 412 16.00 -10.80 30.93
CA LEU A 412 15.37 -11.95 31.57
C LEU A 412 16.30 -12.51 32.64
N LEU A 413 17.57 -12.76 32.31
CA LEU A 413 18.56 -13.25 33.25
C LEU A 413 18.74 -12.29 34.41
N LYS A 414 18.88 -10.98 34.20
CA LYS A 414 18.99 -9.98 35.26
C LYS A 414 17.76 -9.96 36.17
N SER A 415 16.56 -9.93 35.60
CA SER A 415 15.30 -9.97 36.36
C SER A 415 15.15 -11.29 37.14
N LEU A 416 15.66 -12.40 36.61
CA LEU A 416 15.65 -13.71 37.25
C LEU A 416 16.77 -13.87 38.30
N THR A 417 17.89 -13.17 38.15
CA THR A 417 19.04 -13.21 39.08
C THR A 417 18.78 -12.33 40.30
N ASP A 418 18.15 -11.16 40.11
CA ASP A 418 17.67 -10.29 41.19
C ASP A 418 16.66 -11.01 42.11
N LEU A 419 16.01 -12.07 41.61
CA LEU A 419 15.06 -12.92 42.34
C LEU A 419 15.69 -14.11 43.07
N GLN A 420 16.95 -14.46 42.78
CA GLN A 420 17.68 -15.53 43.47
C GLN A 420 18.46 -15.02 44.70
N MET A 421 18.56 -13.71 44.88
CA MET A 421 19.29 -13.04 45.96
C MET A 421 18.40 -12.61 47.16
N ASN A 422 17.11 -12.93 47.13
CA ASN A 422 16.14 -12.69 48.22
C ASN A 422 15.49 -13.98 48.70
#